data_AF-A0A101E5U5-F1
#
_entry.id   AF-A0A101E5U5-F1
#
_cell.length_a   1.000
_cell.length_b   1.000
_cell.length_c   1.000
_cell.angle_alpha   90.00
_cell.angle_beta   90.00
_cell.angle_gamma   90.00
#
_symmetry.space_group_name_H-M   'P 1'
#
loop_
_entity.id
_entity.type
_entity.pdbx_description
1 polymer ?
#
loop_
_entity_poly.entity_id
_entity_poly.type
_entity_poly.pdbx_seq_one_letter_code
_entity_poly.pdbx_strand_id
1 'polypeptide(L)'
;MLTNRRKEFLKAVTELYEEKKEPVHYSDVAEKMKISKWTAYDVLKELEKGEYVKAEYYLEEGKSQGRSTVRFVPTEKAYQLFERVENNEWKILRDNLIDRVKNGKSASLEELLHEMFHASKPLEFCAYAIAAFLLKLRMMTGISLESIESNILACVNPTSSLILFVGTVLGASLYNRIKSDVDKVLSENVKKFYTYLNELDQKDIHLLNNFLKDLLAVAV
;
A
#
# COMPACT_ATOMS: atom_id res chain seq x y z
N MET A 1 24.82 0.45 7.19
CA MET A 1 23.44 0.98 7.25
C MET A 1 23.10 1.68 5.94
N LEU A 2 21.90 1.46 5.39
CA LEU A 2 21.41 2.23 4.24
C LEU A 2 20.83 3.56 4.72
N THR A 3 21.27 4.68 4.16
CA THR A 3 20.63 5.98 4.37
C THR A 3 19.34 6.06 3.55
N ASN A 4 18.42 6.97 3.92
CA ASN A 4 17.17 7.17 3.16
C ASN A 4 17.44 7.44 1.67
N ARG A 5 18.44 8.28 1.37
CA ARG A 5 18.84 8.55 0.00
C ARG A 5 19.34 7.30 -0.74
N ARG A 6 20.07 6.41 -0.09
CA ARG A 6 20.49 5.14 -0.72
C ARG A 6 19.29 4.21 -0.99
N LYS A 7 18.24 4.26 -0.15
CA LYS A 7 17.00 3.49 -0.40
C LYS A 7 16.26 4.02 -1.64
N GLU A 8 16.22 5.34 -1.82
CA GLU A 8 15.63 5.95 -3.03
C GLU A 8 16.32 5.50 -4.31
N PHE A 9 17.66 5.46 -4.32
CA PHE A 9 18.42 4.96 -5.47
C PHE A 9 18.17 3.47 -5.72
N LEU A 10 18.14 2.67 -4.66
CA LEU A 10 17.83 1.25 -4.77
C LEU A 10 16.42 1.03 -5.33
N LYS A 11 15.45 1.84 -4.91
CA LYS A 11 14.07 1.79 -5.42
C LYS A 11 14.03 2.16 -6.90
N ALA A 12 14.70 3.25 -7.29
CA ALA A 12 14.77 3.68 -8.68
C ALA A 12 15.35 2.59 -9.61
N VAL A 13 16.44 1.93 -9.19
CA VAL A 13 17.04 0.81 -9.96
C VAL A 13 16.09 -0.37 -10.05
N THR A 14 15.44 -0.71 -8.95
CA THR A 14 14.53 -1.87 -8.88
C THR A 14 13.32 -1.67 -9.79
N GLU A 15 12.69 -0.50 -9.74
CA GLU A 15 11.59 -0.14 -10.63
C GLU A 15 12.01 -0.13 -12.10
N LEU A 16 13.18 0.44 -12.44
CA LEU A 16 13.68 0.47 -13.81
C LEU A 16 13.95 -0.95 -14.35
N TYR A 17 14.48 -1.83 -13.49
CA TYR A 17 14.70 -3.23 -13.82
C TYR A 17 13.37 -3.98 -13.99
N GLU A 18 12.37 -3.70 -13.16
CA GLU A 18 11.06 -4.34 -13.25
C GLU A 18 10.28 -3.93 -14.50
N GLU A 19 10.39 -2.66 -14.90
CA GLU A 19 9.75 -2.10 -16.09
C GLU A 19 10.35 -2.68 -17.37
N LYS A 20 11.69 -2.73 -17.46
CA LYS A 20 12.40 -3.13 -18.69
C LYS A 20 12.76 -4.62 -18.73
N LYS A 21 12.78 -5.30 -17.58
CA LYS A 21 13.33 -6.66 -17.39
C LYS A 21 14.76 -6.84 -17.92
N GLU A 22 15.52 -5.75 -17.91
CA GLU A 22 16.90 -5.70 -18.40
C GLU A 22 17.83 -5.01 -17.40
N PRO A 23 19.13 -5.37 -17.33
CA PRO A 23 20.12 -4.71 -16.49
C PRO A 23 20.17 -3.19 -16.72
N VAL A 24 20.11 -2.43 -15.63
CA VAL A 24 19.89 -0.99 -15.65
C VAL A 24 21.21 -0.24 -15.80
N HIS A 25 21.30 0.66 -16.79
CA HIS A 25 22.45 1.53 -16.92
C HIS A 25 22.38 2.70 -15.92
N TYR A 26 23.52 3.11 -15.35
CA TYR A 26 23.54 4.19 -14.34
C TYR A 26 23.03 5.54 -14.86
N SER A 27 23.06 5.77 -16.18
CA SER A 27 22.45 6.97 -16.77
C SER A 27 20.94 7.03 -16.61
N ASP A 28 20.27 5.89 -16.66
CA ASP A 28 18.81 5.80 -16.58
C ASP A 28 18.36 6.12 -15.16
N VAL A 29 19.13 5.66 -14.17
CA VAL A 29 18.94 6.03 -12.76
C VAL A 29 19.19 7.53 -12.56
N ALA A 30 20.24 8.08 -13.20
CA ALA A 30 20.54 9.50 -13.11
C ALA A 30 19.42 10.37 -13.67
N GLU A 31 18.84 9.97 -14.80
CA GLU A 31 17.71 10.63 -15.44
C GLU A 31 16.45 10.56 -14.57
N LYS A 32 16.07 9.35 -14.12
CA LYS A 32 14.90 9.13 -13.25
C LYS A 32 14.99 9.93 -11.95
N MET A 33 16.18 10.02 -11.36
CA MET A 33 16.41 10.76 -10.13
C MET A 33 16.77 12.24 -10.33
N LYS A 34 16.89 12.72 -11.58
CA LYS A 34 17.31 14.09 -11.92
C LYS A 34 18.61 14.52 -11.24
N ILE A 35 19.62 13.66 -11.32
CA ILE A 35 20.96 13.87 -10.73
C ILE A 35 22.06 13.70 -11.78
N SER A 36 23.31 14.00 -11.41
CA SER A 36 24.45 13.75 -12.29
C SER A 36 24.69 12.24 -12.49
N LYS A 37 25.16 11.87 -13.69
CA LYS A 37 25.59 10.49 -14.01
C LYS A 37 26.69 9.97 -13.08
N TRP A 38 27.59 10.86 -12.64
CA TRP A 38 28.69 10.52 -11.74
C TRP A 38 28.16 10.15 -10.35
N THR A 39 27.22 10.94 -9.81
CA THR A 39 26.54 10.64 -8.55
C THR A 39 25.77 9.31 -8.62
N ALA A 40 25.06 9.06 -9.73
CA ALA A 40 24.41 7.78 -9.94
C ALA A 40 25.39 6.61 -9.90
N TYR A 41 26.49 6.71 -10.65
CA TYR A 41 27.52 5.68 -10.66
C TYR A 41 28.10 5.40 -9.27
N ASP A 42 28.51 6.43 -8.53
CA ASP A 42 29.13 6.27 -7.21
C ASP A 42 28.16 5.64 -6.20
N VAL A 43 26.90 6.08 -6.17
CA VAL A 43 25.91 5.52 -5.24
C VAL A 43 25.57 4.08 -5.60
N LEU A 44 25.51 3.72 -6.89
CA LEU A 44 25.27 2.35 -7.32
C LEU A 44 26.45 1.43 -6.98
N LYS A 45 27.69 1.92 -7.08
CA LYS A 45 28.87 1.20 -6.60
C LYS A 45 28.85 0.98 -5.09
N GLU A 46 28.36 1.94 -4.31
CA GLU A 46 28.17 1.77 -2.88
C GLU A 46 27.05 0.76 -2.55
N LEU A 47 25.96 0.76 -3.32
CA LEU A 47 24.89 -0.24 -3.19
C LEU A 47 25.37 -1.64 -3.57
N GLU A 48 26.29 -1.76 -4.54
CA GLU A 48 26.94 -3.01 -4.92
C GLU A 48 27.80 -3.56 -3.78
N LYS A 49 28.61 -2.73 -3.12
CA LYS A 49 29.38 -3.14 -1.93
C LYS A 49 28.47 -3.63 -0.79
N GLY A 50 27.27 -3.09 -0.70
CA GLY A 50 26.24 -3.54 0.24
C GLY A 50 25.49 -4.80 -0.20
N GLU A 51 25.83 -5.37 -1.36
CA GLU A 51 25.16 -6.52 -2.01
C GLU A 51 23.67 -6.26 -2.29
N TYR A 52 23.26 -5.01 -2.46
CA TYR A 52 21.87 -4.69 -2.81
C TYR A 52 21.66 -4.73 -4.33
N VAL A 53 22.70 -4.39 -5.09
CA VAL A 53 22.72 -4.54 -6.55
C VAL A 53 23.97 -5.32 -6.95
N LYS A 54 23.95 -5.93 -8.12
CA LYS A 54 25.09 -6.59 -8.75
C LYS A 54 25.48 -5.82 -10.00
N ALA A 55 26.76 -5.50 -10.17
CA ALA A 55 27.24 -4.91 -11.43
C ALA A 55 27.54 -6.01 -12.45
N GLU A 56 27.11 -5.76 -13.69
CA GLU A 56 27.35 -6.62 -14.85
C GLU A 56 28.01 -5.79 -15.95
N TYR A 57 29.07 -6.33 -16.53
CA TYR A 57 29.90 -5.63 -17.51
C TYR A 57 29.61 -6.18 -18.90
N TYR A 58 29.11 -5.33 -19.77
CA TYR A 58 28.78 -5.68 -21.14
C TYR A 58 29.81 -5.08 -22.09
N LEU A 59 30.18 -5.84 -23.12
CA LEU A 59 30.95 -5.34 -24.26
C LEU A 59 29.96 -4.83 -25.31
N GLU A 60 30.20 -3.63 -25.84
CA GLU A 60 29.41 -3.14 -26.97
C GLU A 60 29.70 -4.01 -28.21
N GLU A 61 28.67 -4.64 -28.77
CA GLU A 61 28.78 -5.36 -30.04
C GLU A 61 29.16 -4.39 -31.17
N GLY A 62 30.25 -4.69 -31.89
CA GLY A 62 30.69 -3.93 -33.07
C GLY A 62 31.82 -2.92 -32.87
N LYS A 63 32.37 -2.77 -31.65
CA LYS A 63 33.60 -1.98 -31.43
C LYS A 63 34.70 -2.83 -30.83
N SER A 64 35.68 -3.18 -31.66
CA SER A 64 36.89 -3.92 -31.30
C SER A 64 37.85 -3.19 -30.35
N GLN A 65 37.51 -1.96 -29.91
CA GLN A 65 38.20 -1.21 -28.85
C GLN A 65 37.18 -0.32 -28.09
N GLY A 66 36.36 -0.91 -27.21
CA GLY A 66 35.35 -0.18 -26.43
C GLY A 66 35.40 -0.56 -24.94
N ARG A 67 35.43 0.45 -24.06
CA ARG A 67 35.38 0.26 -22.59
C ARG A 67 34.10 -0.50 -22.24
N SER A 68 34.20 -1.54 -21.42
CA SER A 68 33.03 -2.28 -20.94
C SER A 68 32.03 -1.33 -20.27
N THR A 69 30.75 -1.48 -20.63
CA THR A 69 29.66 -0.68 -20.09
C THR A 69 29.09 -1.38 -18.86
N VAL A 70 29.03 -0.67 -17.74
CA VAL A 70 28.52 -1.21 -16.47
C VAL A 70 27.01 -1.05 -16.37
N ARG A 71 26.32 -2.13 -16.04
CA ARG A 71 24.89 -2.17 -15.75
C ARG A 71 24.67 -2.78 -14.37
N PHE A 72 23.53 -2.51 -13.76
CA PHE A 72 23.21 -2.95 -12.41
C PHE A 72 21.90 -3.73 -12.40
N VAL A 73 21.90 -4.82 -11.63
CA VAL A 73 20.73 -5.68 -11.41
C VAL A 73 20.40 -5.70 -9.93
N PRO A 74 19.15 -5.47 -9.49
CA PRO A 74 18.75 -5.65 -8.10
C PRO A 74 18.97 -7.10 -7.65
N THR A 75 19.48 -7.27 -6.44
CA THR A 75 19.61 -8.60 -5.83
C THR A 75 18.36 -8.94 -5.01
N GLU A 76 18.23 -10.21 -4.61
CA GLU A 76 17.20 -10.66 -3.67
C GLU A 76 17.18 -9.85 -2.37
N LYS A 77 18.35 -9.43 -1.88
CA LYS A 77 18.50 -8.60 -0.68
C LYS A 77 17.82 -7.23 -0.81
N ALA A 78 17.77 -6.68 -2.03
CA ALA A 78 17.04 -5.44 -2.29
C ALA A 78 15.52 -5.65 -2.18
N TYR A 79 15.01 -6.71 -2.80
CA TYR A 79 13.59 -7.06 -2.73
C TYR A 79 13.14 -7.33 -1.30
N GLN A 80 13.91 -8.11 -0.53
CA GLN A 80 13.64 -8.34 0.89
C GLN A 80 13.65 -7.06 1.73
N LEU A 81 14.48 -6.07 1.38
CA LEU A 81 14.48 -4.78 2.07
C LEU A 81 13.18 -4.02 1.83
N PHE A 82 12.69 -3.98 0.59
CA PHE A 82 11.42 -3.33 0.26
C PHE A 82 10.24 -4.04 0.90
N GLU A 83 10.20 -5.36 0.85
CA GLU A 83 9.14 -6.14 1.51
C GLU A 83 9.10 -5.87 3.03
N ARG A 84 10.26 -5.77 3.68
CA ARG A 84 10.34 -5.40 5.10
C ARG A 84 9.83 -3.99 5.37
N VAL A 85 10.13 -3.03 4.49
CA VAL A 85 9.68 -1.64 4.63
C VAL A 85 8.16 -1.57 4.44
N GLU A 86 7.62 -2.20 3.40
CA GLU A 86 6.18 -2.25 3.13
C GLU A 86 5.42 -2.92 4.27
N ASN A 87 5.91 -4.06 4.78
CA ASN A 87 5.32 -4.73 5.93
C ASN A 87 5.33 -3.83 7.19
N ASN A 88 6.37 -3.01 7.38
CA ASN A 88 6.46 -2.10 8.51
C ASN A 88 5.55 -0.87 8.35
N GLU A 89 5.48 -0.28 7.15
CA GLU A 89 4.55 0.81 6.82
C GLU A 89 3.10 0.36 7.04
N TRP A 90 2.74 -0.82 6.52
CA TRP A 90 1.44 -1.43 6.75
C TRP A 90 1.14 -1.61 8.23
N LYS A 91 2.08 -2.17 8.99
CA LYS A 91 1.91 -2.40 10.43
C LYS A 91 1.65 -1.10 11.18
N ILE A 92 2.41 -0.04 10.89
CA ILE A 92 2.24 1.28 11.51
C ILE A 92 0.85 1.85 11.19
N LEU A 93 0.45 1.81 9.92
CA LEU A 93 -0.88 2.28 9.50
C LEU A 93 -1.99 1.49 10.20
N ARG A 94 -1.91 0.16 10.16
CA ARG A 94 -2.86 -0.76 10.80
C ARG A 94 -3.03 -0.44 12.29
N ASP A 95 -1.92 -0.37 13.03
CA ASP A 95 -1.95 -0.16 14.47
C ASP A 95 -2.52 1.23 14.82
N ASN A 96 -2.19 2.26 14.02
CA ASN A 96 -2.78 3.59 14.15
C ASN A 96 -4.30 3.58 13.93
N LEU A 97 -4.78 2.93 12.87
CA LEU A 97 -6.20 2.87 12.55
C LEU A 97 -6.99 2.08 13.59
N ILE A 98 -6.43 0.98 14.12
CA ILE A 98 -7.06 0.22 15.21
C ILE A 98 -7.24 1.11 16.44
N ASP A 99 -6.21 1.85 16.84
CA ASP A 99 -6.30 2.75 18.01
C ASP A 99 -7.35 3.85 17.80
N ARG A 100 -7.39 4.43 16.59
CA ARG A 100 -8.38 5.46 16.23
C ARG A 100 -9.79 4.92 16.19
N VAL A 101 -10.03 3.69 15.72
CA VAL A 101 -11.37 3.10 15.78
C VAL A 101 -11.74 2.78 17.21
N LYS A 102 -10.83 2.21 18.02
CA LYS A 102 -11.08 1.86 19.42
C LYS A 102 -11.48 3.08 20.26
N ASN A 103 -10.73 4.18 20.14
CA ASN A 103 -10.88 5.38 20.97
C ASN A 103 -11.68 6.51 20.29
N GLY A 104 -11.99 6.38 19.01
CA GLY A 104 -12.46 7.46 18.15
C GLY A 104 -13.88 7.94 18.44
N LYS A 105 -14.10 9.23 18.16
CA LYS A 105 -15.42 9.91 18.19
C LYS A 105 -15.79 10.35 16.78
N SER A 106 -16.91 11.06 16.64
CA SER A 106 -17.35 11.65 15.35
C SER A 106 -16.26 12.48 14.65
N ALA A 107 -15.46 13.26 15.39
CA ALA A 107 -14.37 14.05 14.82
C ALA A 107 -13.28 13.19 14.14
N SER A 108 -13.08 11.95 14.62
CA SER A 108 -12.13 11.01 14.04
C SER A 108 -12.59 10.51 12.65
N LEU A 109 -13.88 10.58 12.33
CA LEU A 109 -14.41 10.17 11.03
C LEU A 109 -14.01 11.13 9.91
N GLU A 110 -14.05 12.43 10.17
CA GLU A 110 -13.70 13.47 9.19
C GLU A 110 -12.22 13.42 8.82
N GLU A 111 -11.36 13.23 9.82
CA GLU A 111 -9.91 13.03 9.62
C GLU A 111 -9.62 11.76 8.81
N LEU A 112 -10.26 10.62 9.16
CA LEU A 112 -10.11 9.37 8.42
C LEU A 112 -10.54 9.52 6.96
N LEU A 113 -11.64 10.24 6.71
CA LEU A 113 -12.09 10.55 5.36
C LEU A 113 -11.09 11.43 4.61
N HIS A 114 -10.56 12.46 5.25
CA HIS A 114 -9.55 13.32 4.65
C HIS A 114 -8.30 12.53 4.23
N GLU A 115 -7.79 11.66 5.10
CA GLU A 115 -6.64 10.79 4.80
C GLU A 115 -6.96 9.74 3.74
N MET A 116 -8.15 9.15 3.77
CA MET A 116 -8.64 8.25 2.71
C MET A 116 -8.57 8.92 1.34
N PHE A 117 -8.94 10.20 1.23
CA PHE A 117 -8.88 10.93 -0.05
C PHE A 117 -7.46 11.22 -0.54
N HIS A 118 -6.49 11.31 0.36
CA HIS A 118 -5.08 11.56 0.03
C HIS A 118 -4.27 10.26 -0.16
N ALA A 119 -4.84 9.10 0.20
CA ALA A 119 -4.19 7.82 0.01
C ALA A 119 -3.97 7.53 -1.48
N SER A 120 -2.70 7.39 -1.87
CA SER A 120 -2.30 7.10 -3.25
C SER A 120 -2.18 5.62 -3.54
N LYS A 121 -2.01 4.77 -2.52
CA LYS A 121 -1.90 3.31 -2.67
C LYS A 121 -3.27 2.64 -2.45
N PRO A 122 -3.68 1.66 -3.27
CA PRO A 122 -4.94 0.94 -3.11
C PRO A 122 -5.14 0.33 -1.70
N LEU A 123 -4.09 -0.30 -1.15
CA LEU A 123 -4.14 -0.92 0.18
C LEU A 123 -4.42 0.09 1.29
N GLU A 124 -3.74 1.25 1.24
CA GLU A 124 -3.91 2.33 2.22
C GLU A 124 -5.33 2.91 2.14
N PHE A 125 -5.81 3.21 0.92
CA PHE A 125 -7.17 3.70 0.71
C PHE A 125 -8.21 2.73 1.27
N CYS A 126 -8.10 1.44 0.95
CA CYS A 126 -9.02 0.42 1.45
C CYS A 126 -9.00 0.31 2.98
N ALA A 127 -7.82 0.43 3.61
CA ALA A 127 -7.72 0.41 5.06
C ALA A 127 -8.40 1.63 5.72
N TYR A 128 -8.17 2.84 5.20
CA TYR A 128 -8.87 4.04 5.68
C TYR A 128 -10.38 3.93 5.48
N ALA A 129 -10.83 3.43 4.32
CA ALA A 129 -12.24 3.24 4.02
C ALA A 129 -12.89 2.26 5.01
N ILE A 130 -12.26 1.11 5.29
CA ILE A 130 -12.77 0.14 6.27
C ILE A 130 -12.91 0.78 7.65
N ALA A 131 -11.88 1.48 8.12
CA ALA A 131 -11.90 2.16 9.42
C ALA A 131 -13.00 3.23 9.49
N ALA A 132 -13.14 4.06 8.46
CA ALA A 132 -14.18 5.08 8.36
C ALA A 132 -15.59 4.48 8.31
N PHE A 133 -15.79 3.43 7.51
CA PHE A 133 -17.06 2.70 7.41
C PHE A 133 -17.46 2.07 8.75
N LEU A 134 -16.53 1.43 9.45
CA LEU A 134 -16.82 0.84 10.75
C LEU A 134 -17.15 1.90 11.79
N LEU A 135 -16.35 2.97 11.87
CA LEU A 135 -16.62 4.08 12.79
C LEU A 135 -17.99 4.70 12.50
N LYS A 136 -18.35 4.83 11.23
CA LYS A 136 -19.68 5.30 10.83
C LYS A 136 -20.79 4.35 11.29
N LEU A 137 -20.62 3.03 11.14
CA LEU A 137 -21.59 2.05 11.63
C LEU A 137 -21.79 2.15 13.15
N ARG A 138 -20.71 2.35 13.94
CA ARG A 138 -20.78 2.55 15.40
C ARG A 138 -21.64 3.76 15.80
N MET A 139 -21.72 4.76 14.92
CA MET A 139 -22.51 5.97 15.16
C MET A 139 -23.99 5.83 14.76
N MET A 140 -24.36 4.76 14.06
CA MET A 140 -25.73 4.53 13.63
C MET A 140 -26.55 3.81 14.72
N THR A 141 -27.77 4.27 14.94
CA THR A 141 -28.73 3.60 15.84
C THR A 141 -29.41 2.42 15.13
N GLY A 142 -29.70 1.35 15.86
CA GLY A 142 -30.45 0.20 15.34
C GLY A 142 -29.63 -0.80 14.52
N ILE A 143 -28.30 -0.69 14.56
CA ILE A 143 -27.36 -1.64 13.95
C ILE A 143 -26.67 -2.42 15.07
N SER A 144 -26.71 -3.76 15.02
CA SER A 144 -25.92 -4.61 15.91
C SER A 144 -24.57 -4.91 15.26
N LEU A 145 -23.49 -4.36 15.82
CA LEU A 145 -22.13 -4.65 15.37
C LEU A 145 -21.73 -6.10 15.65
N GLU A 146 -22.23 -6.71 16.72
CA GLU A 146 -21.97 -8.12 17.04
C GLU A 146 -22.54 -9.04 15.95
N SER A 147 -23.74 -8.72 15.45
CA SER A 147 -24.33 -9.46 14.33
C SER A 147 -23.51 -9.28 13.05
N ILE A 148 -22.99 -8.07 12.78
CA ILE A 148 -22.12 -7.84 11.63
C ILE A 148 -20.83 -8.66 11.78
N GLU A 149 -20.16 -8.55 12.93
CA GLU A 149 -18.94 -9.29 13.24
C GLU A 149 -19.13 -10.81 13.04
N SER A 150 -20.18 -11.39 13.63
CA SER A 150 -20.45 -12.82 13.50
C SER A 150 -20.61 -13.27 12.04
N ASN A 151 -21.28 -12.48 11.20
CA ASN A 151 -21.46 -12.82 9.78
C ASN A 151 -20.17 -12.67 8.97
N ILE A 152 -19.35 -11.66 9.29
CA ILE A 152 -18.04 -11.46 8.67
C ILE A 152 -17.07 -12.58 9.07
N LEU A 153 -17.05 -12.99 10.34
CA LEU A 153 -16.21 -14.08 10.83
C LEU A 153 -16.59 -15.44 10.22
N ALA A 154 -17.85 -15.63 9.83
CA ALA A 154 -18.32 -16.85 9.16
C ALA A 154 -17.83 -16.97 7.70
N CYS A 155 -17.32 -15.90 7.11
CA CYS A 155 -16.80 -15.92 5.74
C CYS A 155 -15.41 -16.58 5.67
N VAL A 156 -15.31 -17.67 4.91
CA VAL A 156 -14.05 -18.39 4.66
C VAL A 156 -13.18 -17.66 3.63
N ASN A 157 -13.79 -17.03 2.62
CA ASN A 157 -13.08 -16.29 1.59
C ASN A 157 -12.84 -14.82 2.02
N PRO A 158 -11.58 -14.34 2.04
CA PRO A 158 -11.25 -12.96 2.42
C PRO A 158 -11.92 -11.87 1.57
N THR A 159 -11.96 -12.05 0.25
CA THR A 159 -12.58 -11.08 -0.67
C THR A 159 -14.09 -11.00 -0.42
N SER A 160 -14.75 -12.14 -0.26
CA SER A 160 -16.19 -12.18 0.05
C SER A 160 -16.51 -11.51 1.39
N SER A 161 -15.65 -11.69 2.39
CA SER A 161 -15.76 -11.01 3.70
C SER A 161 -15.71 -9.49 3.55
N LEU A 162 -14.72 -8.96 2.82
CA LEU A 162 -14.59 -7.51 2.58
C LEU A 162 -15.77 -6.95 1.78
N ILE A 163 -16.23 -7.67 0.75
CA ILE A 163 -17.40 -7.28 -0.05
C ILE A 163 -18.68 -7.27 0.81
N LEU A 164 -18.88 -8.31 1.63
CA LEU A 164 -20.03 -8.39 2.53
C LEU A 164 -20.03 -7.22 3.50
N PHE A 165 -18.89 -6.90 4.11
CA PHE A 165 -18.77 -5.76 5.03
C PHE A 165 -19.17 -4.44 4.36
N VAL A 166 -18.59 -4.12 3.21
CA VAL A 166 -18.92 -2.87 2.48
C VAL A 166 -20.37 -2.86 2.01
N GLY A 167 -20.90 -4.01 1.57
CA GLY A 167 -22.31 -4.18 1.24
C GLY A 167 -23.23 -3.91 2.44
N THR A 168 -22.88 -4.41 3.62
CA THR A 168 -23.60 -4.15 4.87
C THR A 168 -23.56 -2.68 5.25
N VAL A 169 -22.41 -2.01 5.12
CA VAL A 169 -22.27 -0.56 5.36
C VAL A 169 -23.18 0.24 4.42
N LEU A 170 -23.21 -0.11 3.13
CA LEU A 170 -24.07 0.54 2.16
C LEU A 170 -25.55 0.31 2.49
N GLY A 171 -25.94 -0.93 2.78
CA GLY A 171 -27.30 -1.29 3.16
C GLY A 171 -27.78 -0.55 4.42
N ALA A 172 -26.92 -0.49 5.45
CA ALA A 172 -27.14 0.28 6.66
C ALA A 172 -27.33 1.78 6.39
N SER A 173 -26.52 2.35 5.50
CA SER A 173 -26.59 3.76 5.10
C SER A 173 -27.89 4.08 4.36
N LEU A 174 -28.34 3.18 3.48
CA LEU A 174 -29.62 3.30 2.78
C LEU A 174 -30.81 3.19 3.74
N TYR A 175 -30.76 2.25 4.69
CA TYR A 175 -31.81 2.04 5.69
C TYR A 175 -31.99 3.26 6.60
N ASN A 176 -30.90 3.84 7.11
CA ASN A 176 -30.93 5.00 8.00
C ASN A 176 -31.27 6.33 7.29
N ARG A 177 -31.42 6.29 5.96
CA ARG A 177 -31.52 7.41 5.02
C ARG A 177 -30.27 8.29 5.07
N ILE A 178 -29.67 8.56 3.92
CA ILE A 178 -28.56 9.51 3.77
C ILE A 178 -29.04 10.87 4.31
N LYS A 179 -28.46 11.33 5.42
CA LYS A 179 -28.88 12.54 6.13
C LYS A 179 -27.79 13.62 6.13
N SER A 180 -26.56 13.27 5.78
CA SER A 180 -25.39 14.15 5.83
C SER A 180 -24.53 14.05 4.57
N ASP A 181 -23.72 15.09 4.31
CA ASP A 181 -22.73 15.08 3.24
C ASP A 181 -21.70 13.94 3.41
N VAL A 182 -21.40 13.58 4.66
CA VAL A 182 -20.56 12.43 5.02
C VAL A 182 -21.14 11.11 4.51
N ASP A 183 -22.46 10.91 4.63
CA ASP A 183 -23.14 9.69 4.14
C ASP A 183 -23.03 9.58 2.62
N LYS A 184 -23.17 10.71 1.93
CA LYS A 184 -23.07 10.79 0.47
C LYS A 184 -21.64 10.47 0.02
N VAL A 185 -20.65 11.10 0.66
CA VAL A 185 -19.23 10.84 0.43
C VAL A 185 -18.90 9.35 0.58
N LEU A 186 -19.31 8.73 1.69
CA LEU A 186 -19.04 7.31 1.94
C LEU A 186 -19.70 6.42 0.87
N SER A 187 -20.96 6.70 0.52
CA SER A 187 -21.69 5.96 -0.52
C SER A 187 -21.05 6.09 -1.91
N GLU A 188 -20.55 7.27 -2.27
CA GLU A 188 -19.89 7.50 -3.57
C GLU A 188 -18.54 6.77 -3.65
N ASN A 189 -17.84 6.63 -2.52
CA ASN A 189 -16.54 5.97 -2.44
C ASN A 189 -16.61 4.43 -2.37
N VAL A 190 -17.80 3.83 -2.20
CA VAL A 190 -17.97 2.37 -2.29
C VAL A 190 -17.50 1.82 -3.64
N LYS A 191 -17.77 2.53 -4.74
CA LYS A 191 -17.30 2.12 -6.08
C LYS A 191 -15.77 2.15 -6.16
N LYS A 192 -15.16 3.22 -5.67
CA LYS A 192 -13.70 3.38 -5.66
C LYS A 192 -13.03 2.30 -4.80
N PHE A 193 -13.65 1.96 -3.66
CA PHE A 193 -13.21 0.83 -2.84
C PHE A 193 -13.18 -0.47 -3.63
N TYR A 194 -14.23 -0.82 -4.37
CA TYR A 194 -14.23 -2.04 -5.18
C TYR A 194 -13.22 -2.00 -6.34
N THR A 195 -13.02 -0.84 -6.96
CA THR A 195 -11.96 -0.68 -7.97
C THR A 195 -10.60 -1.01 -7.38
N TYR A 196 -10.24 -0.39 -6.26
CA TYR A 196 -8.96 -0.63 -5.61
C TYR A 196 -8.84 -2.05 -5.03
N LEU A 197 -9.92 -2.61 -4.49
CA LEU A 197 -9.93 -3.99 -4.01
C LEU A 197 -9.58 -5.00 -5.13
N ASN A 198 -10.01 -4.73 -6.36
CA ASN A 198 -9.70 -5.58 -7.53
C ASN A 198 -8.28 -5.39 -8.06
N GLU A 199 -7.59 -4.31 -7.69
CA GLU A 199 -6.18 -4.07 -8.04
C GLU A 199 -5.21 -4.74 -7.07
N LEU A 200 -5.68 -5.11 -5.87
CA LEU A 200 -4.86 -5.75 -4.85
C LEU A 200 -4.53 -7.20 -5.18
N ASP A 201 -3.32 -7.61 -4.81
CA ASP A 201 -2.93 -9.01 -4.86
C ASP A 201 -3.53 -9.82 -3.69
N GLN A 202 -3.31 -11.14 -3.71
CA GLN A 202 -3.84 -12.00 -2.65
C GLN A 202 -3.27 -11.66 -1.26
N LYS A 203 -1.99 -11.26 -1.18
CA LYS A 203 -1.33 -10.93 0.09
C LYS A 203 -2.02 -9.73 0.73
N ASP A 204 -2.24 -8.68 -0.05
CA ASP A 204 -2.89 -7.44 0.41
C ASP A 204 -4.36 -7.67 0.78
N ILE A 205 -5.09 -8.49 0.03
CA ILE A 205 -6.46 -8.88 0.39
C ILE A 205 -6.48 -9.61 1.74
N HIS A 206 -5.53 -10.52 1.99
CA HIS A 206 -5.42 -11.19 3.29
C HIS A 206 -5.07 -10.22 4.43
N LEU A 207 -4.18 -9.25 4.18
CA LEU A 207 -3.85 -8.21 5.15
C LEU A 207 -5.08 -7.37 5.52
N LEU A 208 -5.85 -6.91 4.53
CA LEU A 208 -7.08 -6.13 4.76
C LEU A 208 -8.14 -6.93 5.51
N ASN A 209 -8.35 -8.21 5.15
CA ASN A 209 -9.35 -9.02 5.81
C ASN A 209 -8.98 -9.31 7.28
N ASN A 210 -7.71 -9.55 7.58
CA ASN A 210 -7.26 -9.68 8.96
C ASN A 210 -7.44 -8.36 9.73
N PHE A 211 -7.09 -7.24 9.10
CA PHE A 211 -7.31 -5.91 9.69
C PHE A 211 -8.80 -5.62 9.97
N LEU A 212 -9.71 -5.97 9.05
CA LEU A 212 -11.15 -5.85 9.28
C LEU A 212 -11.59 -6.66 10.51
N LYS A 213 -11.10 -7.89 10.67
CA LYS A 213 -11.41 -8.74 11.82
C LYS A 213 -10.87 -8.15 13.12
N ASP A 214 -9.64 -7.66 13.12
CA ASP A 214 -9.03 -6.99 14.28
C ASP A 214 -9.83 -5.73 14.67
N LEU A 215 -10.30 -4.97 13.68
CA LEU A 215 -11.12 -3.78 13.88
C LEU A 215 -12.49 -4.10 14.47
N LEU A 216 -13.17 -5.15 13.99
CA LEU A 216 -14.45 -5.57 14.53
C LEU A 216 -14.32 -6.01 15.98
N ALA A 217 -13.26 -6.76 16.31
CA ALA A 217 -12.99 -7.25 17.66
C ALA A 217 -12.73 -6.13 18.69
N VAL A 218 -12.32 -4.93 18.27
CA VAL A 218 -12.16 -3.76 19.16
C VAL A 218 -13.36 -2.80 19.13
N ALA A 219 -14.28 -2.97 18.17
CA ALA A 219 -15.41 -2.08 17.95
C ALA A 219 -16.72 -2.57 18.58
N VAL A 220 -16.84 -3.89 18.75
CA VAL A 220 -17.88 -4.59 19.54
C VAL A 220 -17.54 -4.51 21.03
#